data_AF-A0A1D7U0W2-F1
#
_entry.id   AF-A0A1D7U0W2-F1
#
_cell.length_a   1.000
_cell.length_b   1.000
_cell.length_c   1.000
_cell.angle_alpha   90.00
_cell.angle_beta   90.00
_cell.angle_gamma   90.00
#
_symmetry.space_group_name_H-M   'P 1'
#
loop_
_entity.id
_entity.type
_entity.pdbx_description
1 polymer ?
#
loop_
_entity_poly.entity_id
_entity_poly.type
_entity_poly.pdbx_seq_one_letter_code
_entity_poly.pdbx_strand_id
1 'polypeptide(L)' 'MAAERLEDTNPATEIECEIDDLIAEHGSERAAIRALLHDLAEFARDADRPVSRGFLRGLFSYGARPMAGDDEP' A
#
# COMPACT_ATOMS: atom_id res chain seq x y z
N MET A 1 3.03 43.59 7.68
CA MET A 1 2.13 42.57 8.27
C MET A 1 2.55 41.24 7.69
N ALA A 2 3.01 40.31 8.52
CA ALA A 2 3.27 38.95 8.07
C ALA A 2 1.89 38.31 7.89
N ALA A 3 1.54 37.99 6.64
CA ALA A 3 0.37 37.17 6.38
C ALA A 3 0.63 35.82 7.04
N GLU A 4 -0.09 35.55 8.13
CA GLU A 4 -0.19 34.24 8.73
C GLU A 4 -0.59 33.28 7.60
N ARG A 5 0.28 32.30 7.29
CA ARG A 5 -0.08 31.23 6.37
C ARG A 5 -1.27 30.53 7.00
N LEU A 6 -2.47 30.78 6.49
CA LEU A 6 -3.57 29.84 6.70
C LEU A 6 -3.05 28.52 6.13
N GLU A 7 -2.79 27.57 7.02
CA GLU A 7 -2.61 26.18 6.64
C GLU A 7 -3.93 25.78 5.97
N ASP A 8 -3.92 25.73 4.64
CA ASP A 8 -5.02 25.18 3.87
C ASP A 8 -5.02 23.67 4.11
N THR A 9 -5.62 23.25 5.24
CA THR A 9 -5.75 21.85 5.70
C THR A 9 -6.79 21.09 4.88
N ASN A 10 -6.95 21.46 3.60
CA ASN A 10 -7.82 20.76 2.70
C ASN A 10 -7.05 19.51 2.23
N PRO A 11 -7.56 18.29 2.47
CA PRO A 11 -6.88 17.06 2.07
C PRO A 11 -6.63 16.99 0.55
N ALA A 12 -7.44 17.67 -0.26
CA ALA A 12 -7.16 17.78 -1.69
C ALA A 12 -5.89 18.61 -1.96
N THR A 13 -5.69 19.73 -1.27
CA THR A 13 -4.51 20.58 -1.41
C THR A 13 -3.25 19.85 -0.93
N GLU A 14 -3.34 19.06 0.14
CA GLU A 14 -2.23 18.24 0.64
C GLU A 14 -1.78 17.19 -0.39
N ILE A 15 -2.73 16.49 -1.02
CA ILE A 15 -2.43 15.51 -2.07
C ILE A 15 -1.76 16.17 -3.28
N GLU A 16 -2.23 17.35 -3.71
CA GLU A 16 -1.59 18.06 -4.83
C GLU A 16 -0.15 18.48 -4.48
N CYS A 17 0.12 18.92 -3.24
CA CYS A 17 1.48 19.20 -2.79
C CYS A 17 2.38 17.95 -2.80
N GLU A 18 1.87 16.81 -2.34
CA GLU A 18 2.62 15.54 -2.39
C GLU A 18 2.93 15.11 -3.83
N ILE A 19 2.00 15.34 -4.77
CA ILE A 19 2.22 15.08 -6.20
C ILE A 19 3.32 15.99 -6.75
N ASP A 20 3.30 17.28 -6.43
CA ASP A 20 4.32 18.24 -6.86
C ASP A 20 5.71 17.87 -6.33
N ASP A 21 5.80 17.46 -5.06
CA ASP A 21 7.05 17.00 -4.44
C ASP A 21 7.61 15.76 -5.14
N LEU A 22 6.74 14.79 -5.47
CA LEU A 22 7.09 13.58 -6.23
C LEU A 22 7.59 13.91 -7.66
N ILE A 23 6.93 14.86 -8.33
CA ILE A 23 7.35 15.31 -9.66
C ILE A 23 8.73 16.00 -9.57
N ALA A 24 8.95 16.83 -8.55
CA ALA A 24 10.22 17.51 -8.31
C ALA A 24 11.35 16.52 -8.01
N GLU A 25 11.10 15.47 -7.23
CA GLU A 25 12.08 14.41 -6.92
C GLU A 25 12.50 13.63 -8.18
N HIS A 26 11.55 13.26 -9.03
CA HIS A 26 11.81 12.42 -10.20
C HIS A 26 12.07 13.20 -11.50
N GLY A 27 11.93 14.52 -11.48
CA GLY A 27 12.24 15.44 -12.58
C GLY A 27 11.25 15.44 -13.76
N SER A 28 10.21 14.60 -13.73
CA SER A 28 9.08 14.65 -14.65
C SER A 28 7.92 13.81 -14.14
N GLU A 29 6.70 14.15 -14.56
CA GLU A 29 5.47 13.42 -14.24
C GLU A 29 5.57 11.97 -14.71
N ARG A 30 6.13 11.75 -15.90
CA ARG A 30 6.29 10.39 -16.46
C ARG A 30 7.32 9.56 -15.68
N ALA A 31 8.34 10.18 -15.09
CA ALA A 31 9.30 9.49 -14.24
C ALA A 31 8.68 9.14 -12.87
N ALA A 32 7.94 10.07 -12.26
CA ALA A 32 7.21 9.83 -11.01
C ALA A 32 6.19 8.70 -11.16
N ILE A 33 5.36 8.73 -12.21
CA ILE A 33 4.41 7.64 -12.51
C ILE A 33 5.13 6.30 -12.71
N ARG A 34 6.28 6.29 -13.39
CA ARG A 34 7.07 5.06 -13.59
C ARG A 34 7.57 4.50 -12.26
N ALA A 35 8.08 5.34 -11.37
CA ALA A 35 8.54 4.94 -10.04
C ALA A 35 7.37 4.37 -9.22
N LEU A 36 6.25 5.07 -9.17
CA LEU A 36 5.07 4.63 -8.43
C LEU A 36 4.51 3.29 -8.94
N LEU A 37 4.45 3.08 -10.26
CA LEU A 37 4.04 1.80 -10.85
C LEU A 37 5.02 0.67 -10.55
N HIS A 38 6.32 0.97 -10.50
CA HIS A 38 7.33 0.00 -10.12
C HIS A 38 7.14 -0.46 -8.67
N ASP A 39 6.95 0.49 -7.74
CA ASP A 39 6.80 0.19 -6.32
C ASP A 39 5.51 -0.58 -6.02
N LEU A 40 4.40 -0.22 -6.68
CA LEU A 40 3.17 -1.00 -6.60
C LEU A 40 3.35 -2.45 -7.09
N ALA A 41 4.14 -2.65 -8.15
CA ALA A 41 4.42 -3.99 -8.65
C ALA A 41 5.31 -4.79 -7.68
N GLU A 42 6.30 -4.15 -7.04
CA GLU A 42 7.09 -4.78 -5.98
C GLU A 42 6.24 -5.13 -4.76
N PHE A 43 5.37 -4.23 -4.30
CA PHE A 43 4.45 -4.52 -3.21
C PHE A 43 3.49 -5.67 -3.54
N ALA A 44 3.00 -5.76 -4.77
CA ALA A 44 2.18 -6.89 -5.20
C ALA A 44 2.97 -8.20 -5.18
N ARG A 45 4.22 -8.22 -5.66
CA ARG A 45 5.11 -9.39 -5.59
C ARG A 45 5.40 -9.81 -4.15
N ASP A 46 5.65 -8.83 -3.29
CA ASP A 46 5.88 -9.07 -1.88
C ASP A 46 4.62 -9.48 -1.14
N ALA A 47 3.43 -9.08 -1.58
CA ALA A 47 2.16 -9.55 -1.03
C ALA A 47 1.89 -11.03 -1.39
N ASP A 48 2.32 -11.51 -2.56
CA ASP A 48 2.20 -12.92 -2.93
C ASP A 48 3.14 -13.83 -2.13
N ARG A 49 4.27 -13.29 -1.66
CA ARG A 49 5.31 -14.05 -0.95
C ARG A 49 4.89 -14.60 0.44
N PRO A 50 4.17 -13.87 1.33
CA PRO A 50 3.66 -14.38 2.60
C PRO A 50 2.39 -15.23 2.46
N VAL A 51 1.63 -15.10 1.37
CA VAL A 51 0.43 -15.94 1.12
C VAL A 51 0.84 -17.38 0.77
N SER A 52 2.00 -17.56 0.11
CA SER A 52 2.55 -18.89 -0.24
C SER A 52 3.18 -19.67 0.91
N ARG A 53 3.29 -19.13 2.14
CA ARG A 53 3.83 -19.84 3.31
C ARG A 53 2.83 -20.03 4.45
N GLY A 54 1.52 -19.90 4.18
CA GLY A 54 0.47 -20.25 5.16
C GLY A 54 0.50 -19.43 6.46
N PHE A 55 1.13 -18.26 6.46
CA PHE A 55 1.33 -17.44 7.67
C PHE A 55 0.34 -16.27 7.81
N LEU A 56 -0.68 -16.16 6.95
CA LEU A 56 -1.84 -15.34 7.25
C LEU A 56 -2.74 -16.08 8.26
N ARG A 57 -2.38 -16.00 9.54
CA ARG A 57 -3.27 -16.20 10.70
C ARG A 57 -4.33 -15.08 10.76
N GLY A 58 -5.09 -14.90 9.69
CA GLY A 58 -6.16 -13.91 9.57
C GLY A 58 -7.43 -14.57 9.06
N LEU A 59 -8.58 -13.95 9.35
CA LEU A 59 -9.98 -14.40 9.15
C LEU A 59 -10.30 -15.19 7.86
N PHE A 60 -9.49 -15.10 6.82
CA PHE A 60 -9.60 -15.84 5.56
C PHE A 60 -9.45 -17.37 5.70
N SER A 61 -8.87 -17.88 6.78
CA SER A 61 -8.77 -19.33 7.03
C SER A 61 -9.97 -19.93 7.77
N TYR A 62 -11.02 -19.16 8.06
CA TYR A 62 -12.20 -19.65 8.79
C TYR A 62 -13.06 -20.54 7.86
N GLY A 63 -12.97 -21.86 8.05
CA GLY A 63 -13.72 -22.86 7.26
C GLY A 63 -12.91 -23.68 6.26
N ALA A 64 -11.64 -23.34 6.02
CA ALA A 64 -10.74 -24.11 5.14
C ALA A 64 -9.92 -25.19 5.87
N ARG A 65 -10.19 -25.43 7.15
CA ARG A 65 -9.52 -26.51 7.89
C ARG A 65 -10.21 -27.84 7.58
N PRO A 66 -9.46 -28.92 7.28
CA PRO A 66 -10.04 -30.25 7.39
C PRO A 66 -10.52 -30.42 8.84
N MET A 67 -11.79 -30.79 9.02
CA MET A 67 -12.29 -31.28 10.30
C MET A 67 -11.33 -32.39 10.73
N ALA A 68 -10.78 -32.31 11.95
CA ALA A 68 -10.03 -33.42 12.50
C ALA A 68 -10.92 -34.65 12.36
N GLY A 69 -10.53 -35.57 11.48
CA GLY A 69 -11.23 -36.83 11.30
C GLY A 69 -11.25 -37.52 12.65
N ASP A 70 -12.44 -37.90 13.08
CA ASP A 70 -12.65 -38.82 14.18
C ASP A 70 -12.04 -40.17 13.80
N ASP A 71 -10.74 -40.36 14.06
CA ASP A 71 -10.06 -41.66 14.07
C ASP A 71 -8.82 -41.48 14.98
N GLU A 72 -8.56 -42.19 16.08
CA GLU A 72 -9.20 -43.29 16.82
C GLU A 72 -8.35 -43.44 18.13
N PRO A 73 -8.82 -44.02 19.25
CA PRO A 73 -7.95 -44.38 20.40
C PRO A 73 -6.93 -45.49 20.11
#